data_AF-A0A0R0MML3-F1
#
_entry.id   AF-A0A0R0MML3-F1
#
_cell.length_a   1.000
_cell.length_b   1.000
_cell.length_c   1.000
_cell.angle_alpha   90.00
_cell.angle_beta   90.00
_cell.angle_gamma   90.00
#
_symmetry.space_group_name_H-M   'P 1'
#
loop_
_entity.id
_entity.type
_entity.pdbx_description
1 polymer ?
#
loop_
_entity_poly.entity_id
_entity_poly.type
_entity_poly.pdbx_seq_one_letter_code
_entity_poly.pdbx_strand_id
1 'polypeptide(L)'
;MGYRDSALVLLLAFPWLNPWAFGPSPSVLSWQVSLGCGVLLWLCRHQLSANIIFMGWVLAAVVSAVIGLLQYAGWAHGLDPWFIYAPAGEAYGNLRQKNQFATLTNIGLAAVIGLSMKVTTANKMLKTGLILATLVLAAANAASASRTGLLQLIMLAGMVAVWGQWRQAEQGRLLIGGLLAYVATSMLLPLFAGNEASTLGVWSRLRTAEDACTSRLALWSNVMHLIPARPWTGWGWGELDYAHFITLYPGVRFCEILDNAHNLPMHLSAELGVPVALLLCGLGLWLVWRARPWREMNADRQVAWSVLGLILLHSMLEYPLWFGPFQLAALLSVWVLVRKAELSSNTAARLSWKMRDLVLAAGALTGLGYSAWDYHRVSQIFYPPDFRAAAYRDNTLEKIRGTWLFQDQVQFAEFTLTPLTPGNAEHLYEMGQRVLHYSPEARVVEKLIECAVLLGRDEAAHFYLARYKAAFPKEHARWAARQLEPVKPH
;
A
#
# COMPACT_ATOMS: atom_id res chain seq x y z
N MET A 1 12.86 -30.35 -2.79
CA MET A 1 13.23 -28.92 -2.77
C MET A 1 14.54 -28.81 -2.04
N GLY A 2 15.58 -28.21 -2.62
CA GLY A 2 16.87 -28.07 -1.94
C GLY A 2 16.84 -26.92 -0.91
N TYR A 3 17.77 -26.91 0.05
CA TYR A 3 17.89 -25.83 1.06
C TYR A 3 17.92 -24.41 0.44
N ARG A 4 18.56 -24.26 -0.73
CA ARG A 4 18.66 -22.98 -1.45
C ARG A 4 17.32 -22.51 -2.01
N ASP A 5 16.49 -23.41 -2.54
CA ASP A 5 15.17 -23.06 -3.06
C ASP A 5 14.24 -22.62 -1.93
N SER A 6 14.33 -23.28 -0.77
CA SER A 6 13.57 -22.91 0.43
C SER A 6 13.93 -21.50 0.92
N ALA A 7 15.21 -21.13 0.91
CA ALA A 7 15.63 -19.77 1.28
C ALA A 7 15.06 -18.71 0.33
N LEU A 8 15.04 -18.97 -0.99
CA LEU A 8 14.45 -18.05 -1.96
C LEU A 8 12.94 -17.90 -1.78
N VAL A 9 12.23 -19.00 -1.49
CA VAL A 9 10.80 -18.96 -1.17
C VAL A 9 10.53 -18.13 0.08
N LEU A 10 11.34 -18.26 1.13
CA LEU A 10 11.22 -17.45 2.33
C LEU A 10 11.50 -15.97 2.06
N LEU A 11 12.53 -15.65 1.26
CA LEU A 11 12.83 -14.27 0.84
C LEU A 11 11.69 -13.63 0.04
N LEU A 12 10.98 -14.41 -0.77
CA LEU A 12 9.81 -13.95 -1.51
C LEU A 12 8.58 -13.76 -0.61
N ALA A 13 8.44 -14.59 0.42
CA ALA A 13 7.29 -14.55 1.31
C ALA A 13 7.41 -13.46 2.39
N PHE A 14 8.63 -13.24 2.90
CA PHE A 14 8.88 -12.37 4.06
C PHE A 14 8.34 -10.93 3.93
N PRO A 15 8.45 -10.23 2.79
CA PRO A 15 7.87 -8.90 2.64
C PRO A 15 6.36 -8.82 2.93
N TRP A 16 5.63 -9.89 2.61
CA TRP A 16 4.18 -9.98 2.85
C TRP A 16 3.81 -10.29 4.29
N LEU A 17 4.73 -10.92 5.03
CA LEU A 17 4.50 -11.43 6.38
C LEU A 17 5.02 -10.49 7.46
N ASN A 18 5.84 -9.50 7.11
CA ASN A 18 6.43 -8.54 8.04
C ASN A 18 5.34 -7.81 8.86
N PRO A 19 5.25 -8.04 10.19
CA PRO A 19 4.27 -7.37 11.04
C PRO A 19 4.73 -6.00 11.52
N TRP A 20 6.02 -5.70 11.40
CA TRP A 20 6.62 -4.53 12.02
C TRP A 20 6.34 -3.27 11.21
N ALA A 21 6.03 -2.18 11.92
CA ALA A 21 6.07 -0.82 11.43
C ALA A 21 6.18 0.11 12.63
N PHE A 22 6.91 1.21 12.47
CA PHE A 22 7.17 2.16 13.55
C PHE A 22 7.47 3.55 12.99
N GLY A 23 7.53 4.55 13.86
CA GLY A 23 7.83 5.93 13.50
C GLY A 23 6.71 6.64 12.75
N PRO A 24 6.99 7.83 12.20
CA PRO A 24 5.98 8.71 11.60
C PRO A 24 5.41 8.20 10.26
N SER A 25 6.10 7.30 9.58
CA SER A 25 5.73 6.79 8.25
C SER A 25 5.80 5.25 8.22
N PRO A 26 4.73 4.55 8.63
CA PRO A 26 4.72 3.10 8.79
C PRO A 26 5.13 2.29 7.55
N SER A 27 4.94 2.85 6.35
CA SER A 27 5.31 2.23 5.07
C SER A 27 6.82 2.08 4.86
N VAL A 28 7.66 2.93 5.49
CA VAL A 28 9.11 2.97 5.27
C VAL A 28 9.77 1.62 5.57
N LEU A 29 9.39 0.98 6.69
CA LEU A 29 9.96 -0.32 7.04
C LEU A 29 9.54 -1.39 6.03
N SER A 30 8.28 -1.36 5.57
CA SER A 30 7.79 -2.28 4.54
C SER A 30 8.56 -2.11 3.22
N TRP A 31 8.87 -0.87 2.83
CA TRP A 31 9.74 -0.58 1.68
C TRP A 31 11.16 -1.11 1.88
N GLN A 32 11.78 -0.84 3.02
CA GLN A 32 13.14 -1.29 3.32
C GLN A 32 13.24 -2.82 3.30
N VAL A 33 12.30 -3.53 3.91
CA VAL A 33 12.24 -5.00 3.89
C VAL A 33 12.07 -5.53 2.48
N SER A 34 11.15 -4.95 1.70
CA SER A 34 10.86 -5.39 0.33
C SER A 34 12.04 -5.13 -0.61
N LEU A 35 12.67 -3.97 -0.50
CA LEU A 35 13.87 -3.62 -1.28
C LEU A 35 15.05 -4.51 -0.89
N GLY A 36 15.28 -4.74 0.41
CA GLY A 36 16.32 -5.65 0.88
C GLY A 36 16.15 -7.07 0.33
N CYS A 37 14.93 -7.61 0.40
CA CYS A 37 14.60 -8.91 -0.21
C CYS A 37 14.79 -8.87 -1.73
N GLY A 38 14.37 -7.80 -2.41
CA GLY A 38 14.55 -7.60 -3.85
C GLY A 38 16.02 -7.61 -4.28
N VAL A 39 16.90 -6.94 -3.53
CA VAL A 39 18.36 -6.93 -3.80
C VAL A 39 18.95 -8.33 -3.62
N LEU A 40 18.57 -9.06 -2.56
CA LEU A 40 19.03 -10.44 -2.35
C LEU A 40 18.54 -11.39 -3.45
N LEU A 41 17.27 -11.24 -3.88
CA LEU A 41 16.72 -11.99 -5.00
C LEU A 41 17.44 -11.66 -6.31
N TRP A 42 17.81 -10.39 -6.51
CA TRP A 42 18.55 -9.96 -7.68
C TRP A 42 19.97 -10.55 -7.75
N LEU A 43 20.66 -10.65 -6.63
CA LEU A 43 21.95 -11.36 -6.51
C LEU A 43 21.81 -12.86 -6.82
N CYS A 44 20.69 -13.45 -6.43
CA CYS A 44 20.40 -14.87 -6.63
C CYS A 44 19.57 -15.17 -7.90
N ARG A 45 19.37 -14.19 -8.80
CA ARG A 45 18.39 -14.28 -9.90
C ARG A 45 18.61 -15.44 -10.87
N HIS A 46 19.84 -15.92 -11.03
CA HIS A 46 20.15 -17.08 -11.89
C HIS A 46 19.61 -18.39 -11.33
N GLN A 47 19.33 -18.44 -10.03
CA GLN A 47 18.69 -19.58 -9.34
C GLN A 47 17.17 -19.41 -9.27
N LEU A 48 16.66 -18.20 -9.56
CA LEU A 48 15.24 -17.90 -9.47
C LEU A 48 14.49 -18.52 -10.66
N SER A 49 13.39 -19.20 -10.35
CA SER A 49 12.48 -19.74 -11.35
C SER A 49 11.06 -19.29 -11.06
N ALA A 50 10.18 -19.34 -12.08
CA ALA A 50 8.76 -19.03 -11.87
C ALA A 50 8.13 -19.94 -10.81
N ASN A 51 8.55 -21.22 -10.72
CA ASN A 51 8.07 -22.13 -9.67
C ASN A 51 8.43 -21.63 -8.27
N ILE A 52 9.65 -21.15 -8.07
CA ILE A 52 10.10 -20.60 -6.78
C ILE A 52 9.30 -19.34 -6.44
N ILE A 53 9.08 -18.45 -7.42
CA ILE A 53 8.24 -17.25 -7.26
C ILE A 53 6.83 -17.64 -6.83
N PHE A 54 6.21 -18.59 -7.52
CA PHE A 54 4.85 -19.03 -7.23
C PHE A 54 4.76 -19.69 -5.86
N MET A 55 5.74 -20.53 -5.49
CA MET A 55 5.81 -21.10 -4.15
C MET A 55 5.96 -20.03 -3.06
N GLY A 56 6.76 -18.99 -3.30
CA GLY A 56 6.88 -17.82 -2.42
C GLY A 56 5.55 -17.10 -2.21
N TRP A 57 4.81 -16.84 -3.29
CA TRP A 57 3.49 -16.21 -3.21
C TRP A 57 2.44 -17.09 -2.56
N VAL A 58 2.42 -18.40 -2.84
CA VAL A 58 1.52 -19.34 -2.16
C VAL A 58 1.84 -19.41 -0.68
N LEU A 59 3.11 -19.50 -0.29
CA LEU A 59 3.51 -19.50 1.12
C LEU A 59 3.07 -18.23 1.83
N ALA A 60 3.38 -17.06 1.27
CA ALA A 60 2.94 -15.78 1.81
C ALA A 60 1.42 -15.70 1.95
N ALA A 61 0.69 -16.06 0.90
CA ALA A 61 -0.76 -15.97 0.90
C ALA A 61 -1.39 -16.95 1.89
N VAL A 62 -0.90 -18.18 2.00
CA VAL A 62 -1.44 -19.19 2.93
C VAL A 62 -1.14 -18.81 4.38
N VAL A 63 0.09 -18.38 4.69
CA VAL A 63 0.43 -17.94 6.06
C VAL A 63 -0.41 -16.71 6.43
N SER A 64 -0.49 -15.71 5.55
CA SER A 64 -1.36 -14.54 5.77
C SER A 64 -2.84 -14.94 5.90
N ALA A 65 -3.31 -15.92 5.13
CA ALA A 65 -4.69 -16.42 5.21
C ALA A 65 -4.98 -17.06 6.56
N VAL A 66 -4.05 -17.86 7.10
CA VAL A 66 -4.17 -18.43 8.46
C VAL A 66 -4.20 -17.31 9.49
N ILE A 67 -3.30 -16.33 9.42
CA ILE A 67 -3.29 -15.17 10.33
C ILE A 67 -4.64 -14.42 10.25
N GLY A 68 -5.13 -14.14 9.04
CA GLY A 68 -6.39 -13.43 8.83
C GLY A 68 -7.62 -14.19 9.34
N LEU A 69 -7.65 -15.52 9.22
CA LEU A 69 -8.73 -16.33 9.78
C LEU A 69 -8.67 -16.39 11.31
N LEU A 70 -7.47 -16.43 11.91
CA LEU A 70 -7.29 -16.32 13.36
C LEU A 70 -7.70 -14.93 13.88
N GLN A 71 -7.39 -13.87 13.14
CA GLN A 71 -7.87 -12.50 13.42
C GLN A 71 -9.40 -12.44 13.40
N TYR A 72 -10.02 -12.96 12.34
CA TYR A 72 -11.48 -12.98 12.21
C TYR A 72 -12.15 -13.70 13.39
N ALA A 73 -11.58 -14.83 13.81
CA ALA A 73 -12.07 -15.61 14.95
C ALA A 73 -11.80 -14.97 16.33
N GLY A 74 -11.04 -13.87 16.39
CA GLY A 74 -10.62 -13.25 17.65
C GLY A 74 -9.53 -14.03 18.39
N TRP A 75 -8.88 -15.00 17.74
CA TRP A 75 -7.83 -15.85 18.33
C TRP A 75 -6.41 -15.34 18.07
N ALA A 76 -6.26 -14.20 17.40
CA ALA A 76 -4.98 -13.55 17.19
C ALA A 76 -4.46 -12.79 18.42
N HIS A 77 -5.30 -12.61 19.45
CA HIS A 77 -4.94 -11.85 20.66
C HIS A 77 -3.78 -12.51 21.42
N GLY A 78 -2.74 -11.75 21.76
CA GLY A 78 -1.57 -12.23 22.51
C GLY A 78 -0.46 -12.86 21.67
N LEU A 79 -0.56 -12.79 20.34
CA LEU A 79 0.49 -13.23 19.40
C LEU A 79 1.39 -12.06 18.93
N ASP A 80 1.29 -10.90 19.59
CA ASP A 80 2.21 -9.79 19.41
C ASP A 80 3.66 -10.20 19.75
N PRO A 81 4.68 -9.69 19.02
CA PRO A 81 4.60 -8.74 17.91
C PRO A 81 4.49 -9.42 16.53
N TRP A 82 4.21 -10.72 16.48
CA TRP A 82 4.26 -11.50 15.24
C TRP A 82 3.00 -11.33 14.39
N PHE A 83 1.86 -11.14 15.04
CA PHE A 83 0.57 -10.90 14.40
C PHE A 83 0.13 -9.49 14.74
N ILE A 84 -0.31 -8.73 13.73
CA ILE A 84 -0.88 -7.42 13.99
C ILE A 84 -2.28 -7.57 14.59
N TYR A 85 -2.57 -6.78 15.62
CA TYR A 85 -3.91 -6.69 16.21
C TYR A 85 -4.98 -6.41 15.15
N ALA A 86 -6.07 -7.15 15.23
CA ALA A 86 -7.29 -6.90 14.49
C ALA A 86 -8.49 -7.15 15.40
N PRO A 87 -9.52 -6.27 15.38
CA PRO A 87 -10.78 -6.56 16.05
C PRO A 87 -11.38 -7.87 15.52
N ALA A 88 -12.07 -8.62 16.39
CA ALA A 88 -12.79 -9.82 15.98
C ALA A 88 -13.81 -9.50 14.87
N GLY A 89 -13.94 -10.40 13.89
CA GLY A 89 -14.73 -10.16 12.67
C GLY A 89 -13.97 -9.39 11.57
N GLU A 90 -12.72 -8.98 11.79
CA GLU A 90 -11.88 -8.41 10.75
C GLU A 90 -10.72 -9.34 10.37
N ALA A 91 -10.40 -9.39 9.07
CA ALA A 91 -9.27 -10.14 8.55
C ALA A 91 -8.44 -9.29 7.58
N TYR A 92 -7.16 -9.09 7.89
CA TYR A 92 -6.21 -8.44 6.98
C TYR A 92 -4.77 -8.97 7.07
N GLY A 93 -4.56 -10.07 7.79
CA GLY A 93 -3.24 -10.65 8.00
C GLY A 93 -2.27 -9.61 8.60
N ASN A 94 -1.00 -9.68 8.20
CA ASN A 94 -0.01 -8.68 8.59
C ASN A 94 0.05 -7.45 7.65
N LEU A 95 -0.87 -7.34 6.68
CA LEU A 95 -0.88 -6.25 5.70
C LEU A 95 -1.64 -5.01 6.15
N ARG A 96 -2.30 -5.05 7.33
CA ARG A 96 -3.00 -3.91 7.96
C ARG A 96 -4.13 -3.29 7.14
N GLN A 97 -4.49 -3.88 6.00
CA GLN A 97 -5.54 -3.38 5.12
C GLN A 97 -6.24 -4.54 4.40
N LYS A 98 -7.58 -4.58 4.53
CA LYS A 98 -8.43 -5.66 3.98
C LYS A 98 -8.25 -5.86 2.48
N ASN A 99 -8.10 -4.78 1.71
CA ASN A 99 -7.95 -4.84 0.25
C ASN A 99 -6.56 -5.33 -0.20
N GLN A 100 -5.49 -5.03 0.55
CA GLN A 100 -4.18 -5.61 0.31
C GLN A 100 -4.18 -7.10 0.59
N PHE A 101 -4.77 -7.49 1.70
CA PHE A 101 -4.93 -8.89 2.09
C PHE A 101 -5.71 -9.69 1.05
N ALA A 102 -6.87 -9.19 0.62
CA ALA A 102 -7.66 -9.78 -0.45
C ALA A 102 -6.84 -9.95 -1.75
N THR A 103 -6.06 -8.94 -2.14
CA THR A 103 -5.21 -9.03 -3.32
C THR A 103 -4.10 -10.08 -3.19
N LEU A 104 -3.45 -10.19 -2.03
CA LEU A 104 -2.48 -11.25 -1.78
C LEU A 104 -3.13 -12.64 -1.89
N THR A 105 -4.33 -12.84 -1.36
CA THR A 105 -5.02 -14.15 -1.49
C THR A 105 -5.31 -14.50 -2.96
N ASN A 106 -5.70 -13.53 -3.78
CA ASN A 106 -5.91 -13.73 -5.23
C ASN A 106 -4.60 -13.95 -6.00
N ILE A 107 -3.49 -13.28 -5.61
CA ILE A 107 -2.14 -13.58 -6.14
C ILE A 107 -1.75 -15.03 -5.80
N GLY A 108 -2.01 -15.46 -4.57
CA GLY A 108 -1.82 -16.85 -4.14
C GLY A 108 -2.65 -17.84 -4.97
N LEU A 109 -3.93 -17.52 -5.24
CA LEU A 109 -4.79 -18.36 -6.08
C LEU A 109 -4.27 -18.45 -7.52
N ALA A 110 -3.83 -17.34 -8.11
CA ALA A 110 -3.20 -17.34 -9.44
C ALA A 110 -1.95 -18.23 -9.46
N ALA A 111 -1.11 -18.14 -8.43
CA ALA A 111 0.09 -18.97 -8.27
C ALA A 111 -0.25 -20.47 -8.09
N VAL A 112 -1.28 -20.81 -7.29
CA VAL A 112 -1.77 -22.20 -7.14
C VAL A 112 -2.22 -22.77 -8.49
N ILE A 113 -2.99 -22.00 -9.26
CA ILE A 113 -3.45 -22.40 -10.60
C ILE A 113 -2.25 -22.65 -11.51
N GLY A 114 -1.28 -21.72 -11.56
CA GLY A 114 -0.08 -21.88 -12.39
C GLY A 114 0.80 -23.06 -11.99
N LEU A 115 0.94 -23.34 -10.68
CA LEU A 115 1.61 -24.54 -10.21
C LEU A 115 0.87 -25.79 -10.66
N SER A 116 -0.46 -25.83 -10.55
CA SER A 116 -1.29 -26.97 -10.96
C SER A 116 -1.12 -27.35 -12.44
N MET A 117 -0.87 -26.37 -13.32
CA MET A 117 -0.64 -26.58 -14.77
C MET A 117 0.65 -27.33 -15.07
N LYS A 118 1.56 -27.43 -14.09
CA LYS A 118 2.85 -28.09 -14.22
C LYS A 118 2.96 -29.39 -13.43
N VAL A 119 1.95 -29.71 -12.62
CA VAL A 119 1.97 -30.93 -11.81
C VAL A 119 1.62 -32.14 -12.68
N THR A 120 2.54 -33.12 -12.72
CA THR A 120 2.28 -34.43 -13.33
C THR A 120 1.18 -35.17 -12.56
N THR A 121 0.37 -35.97 -13.27
CA THR A 121 -0.80 -36.69 -12.72
C THR A 121 -0.50 -37.60 -11.52
N ALA A 122 0.74 -38.04 -11.32
CA ALA A 122 1.14 -39.00 -10.28
C ALA A 122 1.32 -38.42 -8.86
N ASN A 123 1.49 -37.11 -8.68
CA ASN A 123 1.80 -36.54 -7.35
C ASN A 123 0.52 -36.15 -6.57
N LYS A 124 -0.10 -37.14 -5.90
CA LYS A 124 -1.34 -36.95 -5.13
C LYS A 124 -1.19 -35.95 -3.97
N MET A 125 -0.08 -36.02 -3.23
CA MET A 125 0.16 -35.16 -2.07
C MET A 125 0.19 -33.67 -2.47
N LEU A 126 0.90 -33.35 -3.56
CA LEU A 126 0.95 -31.99 -4.07
C LEU A 126 -0.43 -31.49 -4.52
N LYS A 127 -1.21 -32.33 -5.21
CA LYS A 127 -2.59 -31.98 -5.61
C LYS A 127 -3.47 -31.67 -4.42
N THR A 128 -3.44 -32.51 -3.37
CA THR A 128 -4.17 -32.24 -2.12
C THR A 128 -3.71 -30.92 -1.50
N GLY A 129 -2.41 -30.66 -1.46
CA GLY A 129 -1.86 -29.39 -0.98
C GLY A 129 -2.38 -28.18 -1.76
N LEU A 130 -2.46 -28.26 -3.09
CA LEU A 130 -3.00 -27.18 -3.93
C LEU A 130 -4.51 -26.96 -3.69
N ILE A 131 -5.28 -28.03 -3.53
CA ILE A 131 -6.72 -27.94 -3.20
C ILE A 131 -6.90 -27.27 -1.83
N LEU A 132 -6.18 -27.71 -0.80
CA LEU A 132 -6.25 -27.13 0.54
C LEU A 132 -5.85 -25.65 0.52
N ALA A 133 -4.78 -25.30 -0.19
CA ALA A 133 -4.37 -23.91 -0.38
C ALA A 133 -5.49 -23.10 -1.04
N THR A 134 -6.10 -23.59 -2.12
CA THR A 134 -7.24 -22.91 -2.76
C THR A 134 -8.40 -22.66 -1.82
N LEU A 135 -8.80 -23.65 -1.03
CA LEU A 135 -9.91 -23.52 -0.07
C LEU A 135 -9.60 -22.48 1.01
N VAL A 136 -8.41 -22.54 1.61
CA VAL A 136 -7.99 -21.59 2.66
C VAL A 136 -7.88 -20.17 2.11
N LEU A 137 -7.31 -20.00 0.92
CA LEU A 137 -7.18 -18.68 0.28
C LEU A 137 -8.54 -18.08 -0.09
N ALA A 138 -9.46 -18.89 -0.62
CA ALA A 138 -10.81 -18.45 -0.93
C ALA A 138 -11.59 -18.07 0.34
N ALA A 139 -11.46 -18.85 1.41
CA ALA A 139 -12.08 -18.57 2.70
C ALA A 139 -11.53 -17.28 3.33
N ALA A 140 -10.21 -17.08 3.29
CA ALA A 140 -9.57 -15.86 3.78
C ALA A 140 -9.95 -14.62 2.94
N ASN A 141 -10.07 -14.75 1.62
CA ASN A 141 -10.56 -13.68 0.76
C ASN A 141 -11.99 -13.29 1.15
N ALA A 142 -12.87 -14.26 1.42
CA ALA A 142 -14.22 -14.01 1.92
C ALA A 142 -14.22 -13.33 3.31
N ALA A 143 -13.38 -13.80 4.23
CA ALA A 143 -13.22 -13.23 5.57
C ALA A 143 -12.75 -11.77 5.56
N SER A 144 -12.02 -11.35 4.53
CA SER A 144 -11.60 -9.94 4.37
C SER A 144 -12.76 -8.96 4.16
N ALA A 145 -13.93 -9.47 3.76
CA ALA A 145 -15.11 -8.68 3.36
C ALA A 145 -14.81 -7.59 2.32
N SER A 146 -13.81 -7.82 1.46
CA SER A 146 -13.38 -6.87 0.42
C SER A 146 -14.15 -7.02 -0.89
N ARG A 147 -14.73 -5.92 -1.39
CA ARG A 147 -15.31 -5.86 -2.75
C ARG A 147 -14.22 -6.03 -3.82
N THR A 148 -13.04 -5.46 -3.59
CA THR A 148 -11.87 -5.62 -4.47
C THR A 148 -11.49 -7.10 -4.59
N GLY A 149 -11.50 -7.83 -3.48
CA GLY A 149 -11.23 -9.27 -3.43
C GLY A 149 -12.17 -10.11 -4.29
N LEU A 150 -13.47 -9.79 -4.28
CA LEU A 150 -14.47 -10.45 -5.13
C LEU A 150 -14.26 -10.12 -6.61
N LEU A 151 -14.08 -8.84 -6.95
CA LEU A 151 -13.88 -8.40 -8.34
C LEU A 151 -12.62 -9.04 -8.93
N GLN A 152 -11.55 -9.14 -8.13
CA GLN A 152 -10.32 -9.82 -8.50
C GLN A 152 -10.50 -11.32 -8.71
N LEU A 153 -11.29 -12.00 -7.87
CA LEU A 153 -11.59 -13.42 -8.04
C LEU A 153 -12.38 -13.67 -9.34
N ILE A 154 -13.37 -12.80 -9.64
CA ILE A 154 -14.12 -12.83 -10.90
C ILE A 154 -13.18 -12.59 -12.09
N MET A 155 -12.29 -11.61 -12.00
CA MET A 155 -11.33 -11.32 -13.06
C MET A 155 -10.36 -12.50 -13.27
N LEU A 156 -9.86 -13.11 -12.20
CA LEU A 156 -9.00 -14.30 -12.28
C LEU A 156 -9.74 -15.47 -12.94
N ALA A 157 -11.00 -15.71 -12.58
CA ALA A 157 -11.85 -16.70 -13.25
C ALA A 157 -12.02 -16.40 -14.74
N GLY A 158 -12.24 -15.13 -15.10
CA GLY A 158 -12.32 -14.66 -16.48
C GLY A 158 -11.02 -14.89 -17.27
N MET A 159 -9.86 -14.62 -16.69
CA MET A 159 -8.56 -14.88 -17.31
C MET A 159 -8.32 -16.37 -17.57
N VAL A 160 -8.61 -17.22 -16.56
CA VAL A 160 -8.55 -18.69 -16.67
C VAL A 160 -9.52 -19.19 -17.75
N ALA A 161 -10.70 -18.55 -17.88
CA ALA A 161 -11.67 -18.84 -18.91
C ALA A 161 -11.15 -18.49 -20.32
N VAL A 162 -10.60 -17.29 -20.50
CA VAL A 162 -10.01 -16.80 -21.76
C VAL A 162 -8.90 -17.71 -22.26
N TRP A 163 -8.06 -18.22 -21.36
CA TRP A 163 -6.98 -19.15 -21.72
C TRP A 163 -7.43 -20.61 -21.85
N GLY A 164 -8.72 -20.90 -21.72
CA GLY A 164 -9.29 -22.25 -21.86
C GLY A 164 -8.91 -23.23 -20.76
N GLN A 165 -8.25 -22.77 -19.69
CA GLN A 165 -7.71 -23.64 -18.64
C GLN A 165 -8.81 -24.30 -17.80
N TRP A 166 -9.98 -23.66 -17.68
CA TRP A 166 -11.15 -24.23 -16.98
C TRP A 166 -11.64 -25.56 -17.56
N ARG A 167 -11.33 -25.86 -18.84
CA ARG A 167 -11.67 -27.13 -19.50
C ARG A 167 -10.80 -28.30 -19.01
N GLN A 168 -9.68 -28.00 -18.37
CA GLN A 168 -8.82 -29.01 -17.77
C GLN A 168 -9.37 -29.38 -16.39
N ALA A 169 -9.51 -30.69 -16.12
CA ALA A 169 -10.23 -31.18 -14.95
C ALA A 169 -9.62 -30.75 -13.60
N GLU A 170 -8.30 -30.53 -13.51
CA GLU A 170 -7.65 -30.05 -12.28
C GLU A 170 -7.93 -28.57 -12.06
N GLN A 171 -7.70 -27.73 -13.07
CA GLN A 171 -7.86 -26.28 -13.00
C GLN A 171 -9.33 -25.89 -12.84
N GLY A 172 -10.24 -26.58 -13.55
CA GLY A 172 -11.68 -26.41 -13.39
C GLY A 172 -12.14 -26.73 -11.96
N ARG A 173 -11.62 -27.81 -11.34
CA ARG A 173 -11.91 -28.14 -9.95
C ARG A 173 -11.38 -27.10 -8.96
N LEU A 174 -10.16 -26.60 -9.15
CA LEU A 174 -9.62 -25.55 -8.29
C LEU A 174 -10.44 -24.26 -8.43
N LEU A 175 -10.81 -23.88 -9.65
CA LEU A 175 -11.61 -22.67 -9.89
C LEU A 175 -13.00 -22.78 -9.26
N ILE A 176 -13.73 -23.86 -9.56
CA ILE A 176 -15.08 -24.08 -9.02
C ILE A 176 -15.02 -24.25 -7.50
N GLY A 177 -14.08 -25.06 -6.99
CA GLY A 177 -13.89 -25.27 -5.56
C GLY A 177 -13.56 -23.97 -4.82
N GLY A 178 -12.72 -23.11 -5.39
CA GLY A 178 -12.41 -21.79 -4.84
C GLY A 178 -13.61 -20.84 -4.85
N LEU A 179 -14.38 -20.78 -5.94
CA LEU A 179 -15.60 -19.97 -6.02
C LEU A 179 -16.66 -20.43 -5.01
N LEU A 180 -16.90 -21.74 -4.94
CA LEU A 180 -17.85 -22.33 -3.99
C LEU A 180 -17.39 -22.09 -2.55
N ALA A 181 -16.10 -22.26 -2.25
CA ALA A 181 -15.55 -21.96 -0.93
C ALA A 181 -15.73 -20.49 -0.57
N TYR A 182 -15.43 -19.56 -1.49
CA TYR A 182 -15.64 -18.13 -1.26
C TYR A 182 -17.12 -17.82 -0.93
N VAL A 183 -18.06 -18.33 -1.72
CA VAL A 183 -19.50 -18.12 -1.52
C VAL A 183 -19.96 -18.74 -0.19
N ALA A 184 -19.62 -20.01 0.04
CA ALA A 184 -19.99 -20.72 1.27
C ALA A 184 -19.42 -20.00 2.51
N THR A 185 -18.14 -19.65 2.51
CA THR A 185 -17.51 -18.93 3.61
C THR A 185 -18.14 -17.54 3.83
N SER A 186 -18.46 -16.80 2.76
CA SER A 186 -19.14 -15.51 2.87
C SER A 186 -20.53 -15.60 3.51
N MET A 187 -21.21 -16.74 3.34
CA MET A 187 -22.53 -17.01 3.95
C MET A 187 -22.41 -17.55 5.37
N LEU A 188 -21.40 -18.39 5.64
CA LEU A 188 -21.24 -19.09 6.92
C LEU A 188 -20.56 -18.24 7.99
N LEU A 189 -19.51 -17.48 7.65
CA LEU A 189 -18.73 -16.71 8.65
C LEU A 189 -19.58 -15.74 9.49
N PRO A 190 -20.57 -15.00 8.92
CA PRO A 190 -21.43 -14.13 9.72
C PRO A 190 -22.36 -14.89 10.69
N LEU A 191 -22.59 -16.19 10.49
CA LEU A 191 -23.40 -17.00 11.40
C LEU A 191 -22.62 -17.44 12.65
N PHE A 192 -21.29 -17.53 12.54
CA PHE A 192 -20.42 -17.94 13.64
C PHE A 192 -19.80 -16.76 14.39
N ALA A 193 -19.66 -15.61 13.74
CA ALA A 193 -19.27 -14.38 14.39
C ALA A 193 -20.56 -13.70 14.90
N GLY A 194 -20.72 -13.57 16.22
CA GLY A 194 -21.95 -13.09 16.86
C GLY A 194 -22.49 -11.74 16.32
N ASN A 195 -23.65 -11.30 16.81
CA ASN A 195 -24.47 -10.22 16.23
C ASN A 195 -23.72 -8.95 15.77
N GLU A 196 -22.60 -8.56 16.38
CA GLU A 196 -21.78 -7.41 15.95
C GLU A 196 -21.03 -7.62 14.62
N ALA A 197 -20.48 -8.81 14.35
CA ALA A 197 -19.73 -9.10 13.12
C ALA A 197 -20.62 -9.30 11.88
N SER A 198 -21.91 -9.64 12.10
CA SER A 198 -22.91 -9.72 11.03
C SER A 198 -23.15 -8.37 10.30
N THR A 199 -22.73 -7.26 10.90
CA THR A 199 -22.80 -5.91 10.32
C THR A 199 -21.58 -5.53 9.47
N LEU A 200 -20.54 -6.38 9.41
CA LEU A 200 -19.27 -6.10 8.72
C LEU A 200 -19.09 -6.82 7.37
N GLY A 201 -20.01 -7.73 7.01
CA GLY A 201 -19.95 -8.50 5.77
C GLY A 201 -20.06 -7.65 4.50
N VAL A 202 -19.65 -8.21 3.35
CA VAL A 202 -19.77 -7.55 2.03
C VAL A 202 -21.19 -7.05 1.76
N TRP A 203 -22.19 -7.80 2.24
CA TRP A 203 -23.61 -7.53 2.06
C TRP A 203 -24.18 -6.44 2.97
N SER A 204 -23.64 -6.25 4.18
CA SER A 204 -24.10 -5.19 5.10
C SER A 204 -23.59 -3.82 4.69
N ARG A 205 -22.39 -3.74 4.10
CA ARG A 205 -21.86 -2.50 3.50
C ARG A 205 -22.64 -2.01 2.29
N LEU A 206 -23.40 -2.89 1.62
CA LEU A 206 -24.30 -2.48 0.55
C LEU A 206 -25.55 -1.77 1.09
N ARG A 207 -25.84 -1.91 2.39
CA ARG A 207 -27.05 -1.37 3.05
C ARG A 207 -26.78 -0.16 3.94
N THR A 208 -25.53 0.16 4.26
CA THR A 208 -25.15 1.33 5.04
C THR A 208 -25.00 2.54 4.14
N ALA A 209 -25.72 3.62 4.43
CA ALA A 209 -25.52 4.90 3.78
C ALA A 209 -24.22 5.51 4.34
N GLU A 210 -23.16 5.53 3.53
CA GLU A 210 -21.95 6.29 3.83
C GLU A 210 -22.28 7.80 3.75
N ASP A 211 -21.70 8.60 4.66
CA ASP A 211 -21.81 10.06 4.57
C ASP A 211 -21.35 10.50 3.18
N ALA A 212 -22.10 11.39 2.53
CA ALA A 212 -21.85 11.77 1.14
C ALA A 212 -20.39 12.24 0.89
N CYS A 213 -19.76 12.87 1.88
CA CYS A 213 -18.37 13.33 1.81
C CYS A 213 -17.32 12.23 1.93
N THR A 214 -17.66 11.03 2.40
CA THR A 214 -16.75 9.87 2.45
C THR A 214 -16.81 9.03 1.18
N SER A 215 -17.75 9.36 0.28
CA SER A 215 -17.95 8.61 -0.97
C SER A 215 -16.79 8.80 -1.96
N ARG A 216 -16.48 7.73 -2.72
CA ARG A 216 -15.54 7.81 -3.86
C ARG A 216 -15.97 8.79 -4.93
N LEU A 217 -17.28 9.03 -5.08
CA LEU A 217 -17.79 9.99 -6.05
C LEU A 217 -17.45 11.44 -5.66
N ALA A 218 -17.58 11.79 -4.37
CA ALA A 218 -17.15 13.10 -3.87
C ALA A 218 -15.64 13.29 -4.06
N LEU A 219 -14.86 12.25 -3.73
CA LEU A 219 -13.41 12.22 -3.96
C LEU A 219 -13.07 12.49 -5.42
N TRP A 220 -13.63 11.71 -6.35
CA TRP A 220 -13.34 11.83 -7.78
C TRP A 220 -13.81 13.17 -8.35
N SER A 221 -14.96 13.67 -7.92
CA SER A 221 -15.45 15.00 -8.29
C SER A 221 -14.46 16.10 -7.87
N ASN A 222 -13.91 16.02 -6.66
CA ASN A 222 -12.93 16.98 -6.17
C ASN A 222 -11.62 16.90 -6.97
N VAL A 223 -11.07 15.70 -7.22
CA VAL A 223 -9.83 15.59 -8.03
C VAL A 223 -10.04 16.05 -9.47
N MET A 224 -11.19 15.74 -10.07
CA MET A 224 -11.54 16.24 -11.41
C MET A 224 -11.65 17.78 -11.45
N HIS A 225 -12.00 18.42 -10.35
CA HIS A 225 -11.98 19.88 -10.22
C HIS A 225 -10.55 20.44 -10.07
N LEU A 226 -9.62 19.68 -9.48
CA LEU A 226 -8.22 20.08 -9.32
C LEU A 226 -7.41 20.00 -10.62
N ILE A 227 -7.69 19.03 -11.50
CA ILE A 227 -6.91 18.79 -12.72
C ILE A 227 -6.87 20.03 -13.66
N PRO A 228 -8.00 20.71 -13.96
CA PRO A 228 -8.00 21.90 -14.82
C PRO A 228 -7.21 23.08 -14.27
N ALA A 229 -6.93 23.13 -12.96
CA ALA A 229 -6.17 24.23 -12.36
C ALA A 229 -4.68 24.19 -12.75
N ARG A 230 -4.12 22.99 -12.97
CA ARG A 230 -2.72 22.78 -13.38
C ARG A 230 -2.58 21.63 -14.39
N PRO A 231 -3.16 21.75 -15.60
CA PRO A 231 -3.33 20.61 -16.50
C PRO A 231 -2.02 20.09 -17.12
N TRP A 232 -0.98 20.93 -17.21
CA TRP A 232 0.25 20.61 -17.92
C TRP A 232 1.29 19.92 -17.03
N THR A 233 1.56 20.49 -15.86
CA THR A 233 2.60 20.02 -14.93
C THR A 233 2.02 19.30 -13.73
N GLY A 234 0.71 19.37 -13.52
CA GLY A 234 0.07 18.94 -12.28
C GLY A 234 0.40 19.85 -11.09
N TRP A 235 -0.05 19.43 -9.92
CA TRP A 235 0.20 20.10 -8.64
C TRP A 235 1.59 19.83 -8.09
N GLY A 236 2.26 18.77 -8.54
CA GLY A 236 3.51 18.25 -7.99
C GLY A 236 3.30 16.84 -7.44
N TRP A 237 4.39 16.07 -7.38
CA TRP A 237 4.35 14.71 -6.82
C TRP A 237 4.14 14.77 -5.32
N GLY A 238 3.11 14.08 -4.80
CA GLY A 238 2.75 14.10 -3.38
C GLY A 238 2.04 15.36 -2.91
N GLU A 239 1.53 16.19 -3.83
CA GLU A 239 0.90 17.49 -3.51
C GLU A 239 -0.64 17.44 -3.52
N LEU A 240 -1.22 16.25 -3.67
CA LEU A 240 -2.67 16.13 -3.83
C LEU A 240 -3.45 16.54 -2.58
N ASP A 241 -2.93 16.25 -1.40
CA ASP A 241 -3.52 16.61 -0.11
C ASP A 241 -3.48 18.13 0.10
N TYR A 242 -2.35 18.78 -0.21
CA TYR A 242 -2.20 20.22 -0.23
C TYR A 242 -3.13 20.88 -1.24
N ALA A 243 -3.13 20.40 -2.49
CA ALA A 243 -4.02 20.88 -3.55
C ALA A 243 -5.49 20.79 -3.12
N HIS A 244 -5.85 19.67 -2.48
CA HIS A 244 -7.18 19.45 -1.95
C HIS A 244 -7.48 20.43 -0.81
N PHE A 245 -6.55 20.67 0.12
CA PHE A 245 -6.71 21.61 1.23
C PHE A 245 -6.87 23.06 0.77
N ILE A 246 -6.03 23.54 -0.16
CA ILE A 246 -6.06 24.96 -0.58
C ILE A 246 -7.22 25.29 -1.52
N THR A 247 -7.94 24.29 -2.01
CA THR A 247 -9.04 24.47 -2.96
C THR A 247 -10.39 24.41 -2.26
N LEU A 248 -11.22 25.43 -2.49
CA LEU A 248 -12.62 25.43 -2.10
C LEU A 248 -13.45 24.84 -3.24
N TYR A 249 -14.39 23.97 -2.91
CA TYR A 249 -15.23 23.29 -3.89
C TYR A 249 -16.65 23.87 -3.88
N PRO A 250 -17.30 24.01 -5.05
CA PRO A 250 -18.69 24.46 -5.12
C PRO A 250 -19.70 23.41 -4.65
N GLY A 251 -19.29 22.14 -4.54
CA GLY A 251 -20.13 21.02 -4.12
C GLY A 251 -19.58 20.31 -2.88
N VAL A 252 -19.98 19.04 -2.72
CA VAL A 252 -19.51 18.20 -1.61
C VAL A 252 -18.00 18.08 -1.65
N ARG A 253 -17.36 18.48 -0.55
CA ARG A 253 -15.93 18.27 -0.29
C ARG A 253 -15.72 16.90 0.35
N PHE A 254 -14.71 16.18 -0.08
CA PHE A 254 -14.24 14.95 0.56
C PHE A 254 -13.69 15.25 1.96
N CYS A 255 -14.18 14.52 2.96
CA CYS A 255 -13.96 14.89 4.37
C CYS A 255 -12.54 14.58 4.89
N GLU A 256 -11.88 13.56 4.33
CA GLU A 256 -10.56 13.12 4.80
C GLU A 256 -9.43 13.83 4.05
N ILE A 257 -8.23 13.80 4.63
CA ILE A 257 -7.01 14.26 3.95
C ILE A 257 -6.78 13.36 2.74
N LEU A 258 -6.68 13.98 1.56
CA LEU A 258 -6.66 13.29 0.28
C LEU A 258 -5.22 13.06 -0.20
N ASP A 259 -4.57 12.03 0.32
CA ASP A 259 -3.21 11.64 -0.08
C ASP A 259 -3.15 11.02 -1.49
N ASN A 260 -4.28 10.52 -1.99
CA ASN A 260 -4.35 9.82 -3.27
C ASN A 260 -5.76 9.86 -3.90
N ALA A 261 -5.86 9.71 -5.23
CA ALA A 261 -7.11 9.88 -5.98
C ALA A 261 -8.00 8.61 -6.08
N HIS A 262 -7.57 7.51 -5.48
CA HIS A 262 -8.12 6.15 -5.63
C HIS A 262 -8.39 5.73 -7.08
N ASN A 263 -7.59 6.23 -8.02
CA ASN A 263 -7.67 5.97 -9.44
C ASN A 263 -6.35 6.42 -10.10
N LEU A 264 -5.55 5.47 -10.60
CA LEU A 264 -4.21 5.77 -11.11
C LEU A 264 -4.17 6.83 -12.24
N PRO A 265 -4.96 6.75 -13.33
CA PRO A 265 -4.99 7.79 -14.35
C PRO A 265 -5.30 9.19 -13.81
N MET A 266 -6.27 9.29 -12.91
CA MET A 266 -6.68 10.56 -12.34
C MET A 266 -5.62 11.13 -11.39
N HIS A 267 -4.97 10.27 -10.62
CA HIS A 267 -3.87 10.66 -9.73
C HIS A 267 -2.66 11.18 -10.50
N LEU A 268 -2.23 10.45 -11.53
CA LEU A 268 -1.14 10.90 -12.41
C LEU A 268 -1.49 12.23 -13.07
N SER A 269 -2.76 12.42 -13.45
CA SER A 269 -3.23 13.67 -14.06
C SER A 269 -3.19 14.84 -13.08
N ALA A 270 -3.54 14.62 -11.81
CA ALA A 270 -3.53 15.65 -10.78
C ALA A 270 -2.10 16.02 -10.36
N GLU A 271 -1.22 15.05 -10.18
CA GLU A 271 0.13 15.30 -9.66
C GLU A 271 1.15 15.68 -10.74
N LEU A 272 1.13 15.00 -11.89
CA LEU A 272 2.12 15.16 -12.96
C LEU A 272 1.59 15.88 -14.21
N GLY A 273 0.28 16.13 -14.26
CA GLY A 273 -0.40 16.72 -15.39
C GLY A 273 -0.92 15.70 -16.41
N VAL A 274 -1.89 16.14 -17.20
CA VAL A 274 -2.57 15.33 -18.22
C VAL A 274 -1.62 14.77 -19.29
N PRO A 275 -0.64 15.53 -19.83
CA PRO A 275 0.25 14.99 -20.86
C PRO A 275 1.06 13.79 -20.37
N VAL A 276 1.63 13.87 -19.15
CA VAL A 276 2.42 12.78 -18.57
C VAL A 276 1.53 11.58 -18.25
N ALA A 277 0.34 11.82 -17.67
CA ALA A 277 -0.62 10.75 -17.39
C ALA A 277 -1.03 9.99 -18.66
N LEU A 278 -1.37 10.70 -19.74
CA LEU A 278 -1.72 10.10 -21.03
C LEU A 278 -0.56 9.31 -21.63
N LEU A 279 0.67 9.83 -21.53
CA LEU A 279 1.86 9.13 -22.02
C LEU A 279 2.08 7.81 -21.26
N LEU A 280 2.05 7.84 -19.92
CA LEU A 280 2.31 6.66 -19.09
C LEU A 280 1.19 5.61 -19.22
N CYS A 281 -0.07 6.04 -19.10
CA CYS A 281 -1.21 5.14 -19.26
C CYS A 281 -1.31 4.60 -20.69
N GLY A 282 -1.10 5.47 -21.70
CA GLY A 282 -1.10 5.10 -23.11
C GLY A 282 0.00 4.10 -23.46
N LEU A 283 1.23 4.34 -22.97
CA LEU A 283 2.34 3.40 -23.13
C LEU A 283 2.05 2.05 -22.47
N GLY A 284 1.50 2.07 -21.24
CA GLY A 284 1.09 0.84 -20.54
C GLY A 284 0.07 0.03 -21.34
N LEU A 285 -1.01 0.68 -21.79
CA LEU A 285 -2.04 0.05 -22.62
C LEU A 285 -1.47 -0.48 -23.95
N TRP A 286 -0.61 0.30 -24.60
CA TRP A 286 0.05 -0.11 -25.84
C TRP A 286 0.95 -1.33 -25.64
N LEU A 287 1.72 -1.39 -24.55
CA LEU A 287 2.58 -2.54 -24.21
C LEU A 287 1.74 -3.80 -23.95
N VAL A 288 0.66 -3.68 -23.17
CA VAL A 288 -0.29 -4.78 -22.92
C VAL A 288 -0.90 -5.26 -24.23
N TRP A 289 -1.35 -4.33 -25.07
CA TRP A 289 -1.93 -4.65 -26.37
C TRP A 289 -0.95 -5.41 -27.27
N ARG A 290 0.30 -4.92 -27.35
CA ARG A 290 1.36 -5.54 -28.14
C ARG A 290 1.72 -6.93 -27.64
N ALA A 291 1.71 -7.13 -26.32
CA ALA A 291 2.04 -8.42 -25.72
C ALA A 291 0.92 -9.47 -25.85
N ARG A 292 -0.31 -9.05 -26.20
CA ARG A 292 -1.48 -9.92 -26.46
C ARG A 292 -1.68 -10.99 -25.36
N PRO A 293 -1.81 -10.61 -24.08
CA PRO A 293 -1.92 -11.56 -22.97
C PRO A 293 -3.07 -12.56 -23.14
N TRP A 294 -4.16 -12.18 -23.80
CA TRP A 294 -5.29 -13.07 -24.10
C TRP A 294 -4.93 -14.25 -25.03
N ARG A 295 -3.79 -14.21 -25.72
CA ARG A 295 -3.27 -15.32 -26.55
C ARG A 295 -2.10 -16.05 -25.89
N GLU A 296 -1.74 -15.70 -24.65
CA GLU A 296 -0.61 -16.30 -23.95
C GLU A 296 -0.91 -17.76 -23.60
N MET A 297 0.00 -18.67 -23.96
CA MET A 297 -0.15 -20.11 -23.74
C MET A 297 0.82 -20.64 -22.67
N ASN A 298 1.87 -19.89 -22.35
CA ASN A 298 2.84 -20.30 -21.35
C ASN A 298 2.30 -20.05 -19.94
N ALA A 299 2.23 -21.10 -19.12
CA ALA A 299 1.71 -21.05 -17.75
C ALA A 299 2.40 -19.99 -16.87
N ASP A 300 3.72 -19.80 -17.00
CA ASP A 300 4.46 -18.82 -16.19
C ASP A 300 3.99 -17.40 -16.49
N ARG A 301 3.83 -17.13 -17.78
CA ARG A 301 3.47 -15.83 -18.32
C ARG A 301 2.00 -15.54 -18.07
N GLN A 302 1.13 -16.55 -18.10
CA GLN A 302 -0.26 -16.43 -17.69
C GLN A 302 -0.37 -15.98 -16.22
N VAL A 303 0.35 -16.61 -15.29
CA VAL A 303 0.34 -16.16 -13.88
C VAL A 303 0.90 -14.74 -13.75
N ALA A 304 2.00 -14.42 -14.42
CA ALA A 304 2.55 -13.07 -14.39
C ALA A 304 1.54 -12.02 -14.89
N TRP A 305 0.81 -12.31 -15.96
CA TRP A 305 -0.28 -11.45 -16.44
C TRP A 305 -1.45 -11.37 -15.46
N SER A 306 -1.81 -12.48 -14.81
CA SER A 306 -2.83 -12.47 -13.76
C SER A 306 -2.44 -11.56 -12.61
N VAL A 307 -1.21 -11.68 -12.09
CA VAL A 307 -0.72 -10.85 -10.98
C VAL A 307 -0.69 -9.36 -11.37
N LEU A 308 -0.17 -9.03 -12.57
CA LEU A 308 -0.19 -7.65 -13.05
C LEU A 308 -1.62 -7.11 -13.23
N GLY A 309 -2.55 -7.92 -13.74
CA GLY A 309 -3.95 -7.54 -13.87
C GLY A 309 -4.63 -7.33 -12.52
N LEU A 310 -4.36 -8.19 -11.53
CA LEU A 310 -4.86 -8.07 -10.16
C LEU A 310 -4.38 -6.79 -9.49
N ILE A 311 -3.08 -6.47 -9.63
CA ILE A 311 -2.48 -5.23 -9.14
C ILE A 311 -3.08 -4.03 -9.88
N LEU A 312 -3.24 -4.09 -11.21
CA LEU A 312 -3.85 -3.00 -11.98
C LEU A 312 -5.29 -2.74 -11.55
N LEU A 313 -6.10 -3.79 -11.37
CA LEU A 313 -7.48 -3.66 -10.89
C LEU A 313 -7.53 -3.04 -9.49
N HIS A 314 -6.63 -3.45 -8.58
CA HIS A 314 -6.51 -2.81 -7.26
C HIS A 314 -6.04 -1.36 -7.37
N SER A 315 -5.13 -1.04 -8.30
CA SER A 315 -4.69 0.34 -8.60
C SER A 315 -5.78 1.27 -9.16
N MET A 316 -6.90 0.72 -9.64
CA MET A 316 -8.08 1.51 -10.04
C MET A 316 -8.98 1.87 -8.85
N LEU A 317 -8.73 1.29 -7.68
CA LEU A 317 -9.56 1.44 -6.48
C LEU A 317 -8.76 1.97 -5.28
N GLU A 318 -7.46 1.68 -5.21
CA GLU A 318 -6.50 2.10 -4.17
C GLU A 318 -5.05 2.10 -4.72
N TYR A 319 -4.04 2.16 -3.85
CA TYR A 319 -2.62 2.31 -4.21
C TYR A 319 -1.76 1.14 -3.74
N PRO A 320 -1.98 -0.09 -4.23
CA PRO A 320 -1.15 -1.23 -3.85
C PRO A 320 0.33 -1.00 -4.17
N LEU A 321 0.64 -0.27 -5.24
CA LEU A 321 2.01 0.02 -5.66
C LEU A 321 2.75 0.99 -4.73
N TRP A 322 2.08 1.56 -3.72
CA TRP A 322 2.73 2.31 -2.64
C TRP A 322 3.23 1.38 -1.54
N PHE A 323 3.07 0.06 -1.69
CA PHE A 323 3.52 -0.94 -0.73
C PHE A 323 4.58 -1.84 -1.37
N GLY A 324 5.71 -2.00 -0.68
CA GLY A 324 6.89 -2.71 -1.19
C GLY A 324 6.63 -4.14 -1.69
N PRO A 325 5.80 -4.97 -1.03
CA PRO A 325 5.55 -6.33 -1.49
C PRO A 325 4.85 -6.39 -2.86
N PHE A 326 3.95 -5.45 -3.14
CA PHE A 326 3.27 -5.33 -4.43
C PHE A 326 4.19 -4.81 -5.52
N GLN A 327 5.05 -3.83 -5.20
CA GLN A 327 6.11 -3.37 -6.12
C GLN A 327 7.01 -4.55 -6.53
N LEU A 328 7.44 -5.36 -5.55
CA LEU A 328 8.25 -6.54 -5.81
C LEU A 328 7.51 -7.59 -6.65
N ALA A 329 6.23 -7.87 -6.37
CA ALA A 329 5.44 -8.81 -7.17
C ALA A 329 5.21 -8.32 -8.61
N ALA A 330 4.98 -7.02 -8.82
CA ALA A 330 4.88 -6.43 -10.14
C ALA A 330 6.21 -6.56 -10.90
N LEU A 331 7.33 -6.22 -10.28
CA LEU A 331 8.68 -6.34 -10.87
C LEU A 331 9.02 -7.80 -11.21
N LEU A 332 8.71 -8.74 -10.32
CA LEU A 332 8.92 -10.18 -10.57
C LEU A 332 8.03 -10.70 -11.71
N SER A 333 6.80 -10.21 -11.83
CA SER A 333 5.90 -10.56 -12.94
C SER A 333 6.44 -10.02 -14.26
N VAL A 334 6.89 -8.76 -14.29
CA VAL A 334 7.57 -8.18 -15.47
C VAL A 334 8.83 -8.98 -15.80
N TRP A 335 9.64 -9.36 -14.81
CA TRP A 335 10.82 -10.20 -15.00
C TRP A 335 10.48 -11.54 -15.64
N VAL A 336 9.42 -12.23 -15.19
CA VAL A 336 8.93 -13.47 -15.82
C VAL A 336 8.50 -13.24 -17.28
N LEU A 337 7.94 -12.08 -17.60
CA LEU A 337 7.49 -11.73 -18.96
C LEU A 337 8.63 -11.33 -19.90
N VAL A 338 9.71 -10.73 -19.40
CA VAL A 338 10.81 -10.24 -20.26
C VAL A 338 12.01 -11.18 -20.28
N ARG A 339 12.15 -12.09 -19.30
CA ARG A 339 13.27 -13.04 -19.29
C ARG A 339 13.25 -13.89 -20.56
N LYS A 340 14.36 -13.83 -21.31
CA LYS A 340 14.66 -14.81 -22.35
C LYS A 340 15.40 -15.97 -21.67
N ALA A 341 15.16 -17.21 -22.12
CA ALA A 341 16.03 -18.31 -21.73
C ALA A 341 17.47 -17.92 -22.10
N GLU A 342 18.35 -17.77 -21.11
CA GLU A 342 19.73 -17.35 -21.33
C GLU A 342 20.44 -18.41 -22.19
N LEU A 343 20.53 -18.16 -23.50
CA LEU A 343 21.43 -18.89 -24.39
C LEU A 343 22.87 -18.47 -24.04
N SER A 344 23.70 -19.49 -23.81
CA SER A 344 25.11 -19.46 -23.42
C SER A 344 25.85 -18.16 -23.76
N SER A 345 26.22 -17.39 -22.73
CA SER A 345 27.16 -16.29 -22.84
C SER A 345 28.54 -16.65 -22.27
N ASN A 346 29.56 -16.09 -22.89
CA ASN A 346 30.99 -16.31 -22.66
C ASN A 346 31.41 -16.07 -21.19
N THR A 347 32.33 -16.87 -20.64
CA THR A 347 32.67 -16.90 -19.19
C THR A 347 33.22 -15.58 -18.66
N ALA A 348 33.97 -14.83 -19.47
CA ALA A 348 34.50 -13.51 -19.11
C ALA A 348 33.41 -12.43 -18.97
N ALA A 349 32.39 -12.45 -19.84
CA ALA A 349 31.23 -11.57 -19.74
C ALA A 349 30.39 -11.87 -18.49
N ARG A 350 30.33 -13.14 -18.06
CA ARG A 350 29.67 -13.54 -16.81
C ARG A 350 30.38 -13.00 -15.56
N LEU A 351 31.71 -12.93 -15.56
CA LEU A 351 32.47 -12.43 -14.40
C LEU A 351 32.32 -10.91 -14.24
N SER A 352 32.38 -10.15 -15.35
CA SER A 352 32.21 -8.69 -15.31
C SER A 352 30.79 -8.28 -14.91
N TRP A 353 29.76 -9.01 -15.36
CA TRP A 353 28.39 -8.78 -14.91
C TRP A 353 28.19 -9.09 -13.43
N LYS A 354 28.77 -10.18 -12.92
CA LYS A 354 28.71 -10.51 -11.49
C LYS A 354 29.34 -9.43 -10.61
N MET A 355 30.50 -8.89 -11.00
CA MET A 355 31.14 -7.81 -10.24
C MET A 355 30.28 -6.54 -10.24
N ARG A 356 29.73 -6.16 -11.41
CA ARG A 356 28.81 -5.02 -11.52
C ARG A 356 27.60 -5.19 -10.61
N ASP A 357 27.00 -6.38 -10.61
CA ASP A 357 25.82 -6.64 -9.79
C ASP A 357 26.14 -6.63 -8.30
N LEU A 358 27.32 -7.14 -7.90
CA LEU A 358 27.78 -7.06 -6.52
C LEU A 358 27.99 -5.62 -6.07
N VAL A 359 28.61 -4.77 -6.91
CA VAL A 359 28.82 -3.35 -6.59
C VAL A 359 27.49 -2.61 -6.46
N LEU A 360 26.57 -2.81 -7.39
CA LEU A 360 25.25 -2.21 -7.35
C LEU A 360 24.43 -2.71 -6.15
N ALA A 361 24.52 -4.00 -5.81
CA ALA A 361 23.84 -4.57 -4.66
C ALA A 361 24.43 -4.04 -3.36
N ALA A 362 25.77 -3.94 -3.26
CA ALA A 362 26.45 -3.33 -2.13
C ALA A 362 26.01 -1.87 -1.96
N GLY A 363 26.00 -1.08 -3.04
CA GLY A 363 25.51 0.30 -3.02
C GLY A 363 24.04 0.41 -2.58
N ALA A 364 23.17 -0.48 -3.08
CA ALA A 364 21.77 -0.53 -2.68
C ALA A 364 21.61 -0.90 -1.19
N LEU A 365 22.35 -1.89 -0.69
CA LEU A 365 22.33 -2.28 0.72
C LEU A 365 22.91 -1.19 1.63
N THR A 366 23.95 -0.48 1.21
CA THR A 366 24.48 0.68 1.93
C THR A 366 23.46 1.81 1.97
N GLY A 367 22.80 2.12 0.87
CA GLY A 367 21.71 3.10 0.82
C GLY A 367 20.52 2.72 1.70
N LEU A 368 20.15 1.43 1.72
CA LEU A 368 19.13 0.90 2.63
C LEU A 368 19.56 1.02 4.10
N GLY A 369 20.82 0.69 4.42
CA GLY A 369 21.37 0.85 5.76
C GLY A 369 21.35 2.31 6.23
N TYR A 370 21.73 3.24 5.35
CA TYR A 370 21.64 4.68 5.62
C TYR A 370 20.20 5.14 5.83
N SER A 371 19.27 4.73 4.96
CA SER A 371 17.84 5.05 5.10
C SER A 371 17.25 4.50 6.40
N ALA A 372 17.58 3.25 6.78
CA ALA A 372 17.12 2.64 8.02
C ALA A 372 17.65 3.39 9.25
N TRP A 373 18.94 3.77 9.23
CA TRP A 373 19.55 4.57 10.29
C TRP A 373 18.93 5.96 10.40
N ASP A 374 18.77 6.68 9.28
CA ASP A 374 18.16 8.01 9.24
C ASP A 374 16.69 7.97 9.69
N TYR A 375 15.94 6.96 9.26
CA TYR A 375 14.56 6.78 9.70
C TYR A 375 14.47 6.46 11.20
N HIS A 376 15.39 5.62 11.71
CA HIS A 376 15.44 5.31 13.13
C HIS A 376 15.74 6.56 13.97
N ARG A 377 16.71 7.42 13.58
CA ARG A 377 16.98 8.67 14.33
C ARG A 377 15.78 9.62 14.29
N VAL A 378 15.17 9.82 13.12
CA VAL A 378 14.07 10.77 12.95
C VAL A 378 12.81 10.30 13.69
N SER A 379 12.56 9.00 13.73
CA SER A 379 11.42 8.45 14.48
C SER A 379 11.49 8.73 15.99
N GLN A 380 12.66 9.01 16.56
CA GLN A 380 12.82 9.25 18.01
C GLN A 380 11.97 10.41 18.53
N ILE A 381 11.79 11.49 17.76
CA ILE A 381 10.99 12.65 18.21
C ILE A 381 9.52 12.31 18.40
N PHE A 382 9.02 11.28 17.71
CA PHE A 382 7.63 10.84 17.77
C PHE A 382 7.34 9.87 18.92
N TYR A 383 8.37 9.47 19.68
CA TYR A 383 8.21 8.71 20.92
C TYR A 383 8.23 9.62 22.15
N PRO A 384 7.51 9.23 23.23
CA PRO A 384 7.74 9.81 24.55
C PRO A 384 9.21 9.60 24.97
N PRO A 385 9.81 10.53 25.74
CA PRO A 385 11.24 10.49 26.07
C PRO A 385 11.74 9.14 26.62
N ASP A 386 10.95 8.47 27.45
CA ASP A 386 11.33 7.20 28.09
C ASP A 386 11.48 6.03 27.09
N PHE A 387 10.75 6.10 25.96
CA PHE A 387 10.80 5.10 24.89
C PHE A 387 11.85 5.41 23.81
N ARG A 388 12.53 6.56 23.90
CA ARG A 388 13.59 6.93 22.97
C ARG A 388 14.87 6.15 23.27
N ALA A 389 15.64 5.88 22.23
CA ALA A 389 17.02 5.44 22.37
C ALA A 389 17.82 6.45 23.21
N ALA A 390 18.73 5.95 24.05
CA ALA A 390 19.42 6.75 25.07
C ALA A 390 20.06 8.04 24.50
N ALA A 391 20.67 7.96 23.32
CA ALA A 391 21.31 9.09 22.65
C ALA A 391 20.34 10.22 22.24
N TYR A 392 19.04 9.96 22.20
CA TYR A 392 18.01 10.86 21.68
C TYR A 392 16.94 11.25 22.71
N ARG A 393 17.12 10.94 24.01
CA ARG A 393 16.17 11.34 25.06
C ARG A 393 16.08 12.86 25.18
N ASP A 394 17.23 13.52 25.21
CA ASP A 394 17.37 14.97 25.33
C ASP A 394 17.81 15.60 24.01
N ASN A 395 17.41 16.86 23.79
CA ASN A 395 17.76 17.65 22.60
C ASN A 395 17.56 16.90 21.28
N THR A 396 16.51 16.08 21.22
CA THR A 396 16.24 15.18 20.08
C THR A 396 16.15 15.96 18.77
N LEU A 397 15.45 17.10 18.78
CA LEU A 397 15.22 17.89 17.59
C LEU A 397 16.54 18.38 16.98
N GLU A 398 17.43 18.94 17.79
CA GLU A 398 18.76 19.41 17.36
C GLU A 398 19.57 18.28 16.70
N LYS A 399 19.51 17.08 17.27
CA LYS A 399 20.23 15.89 16.78
C LYS A 399 19.70 15.34 15.45
N ILE A 400 18.46 15.65 15.07
CA ILE A 400 17.81 15.12 13.86
C ILE A 400 17.62 16.15 12.75
N ARG A 401 17.79 17.46 13.03
CA ARG A 401 17.65 18.55 12.04
C ARG A 401 18.46 18.35 10.77
N GLY A 402 19.66 17.77 10.88
CA GLY A 402 20.54 17.47 9.73
C GLY A 402 20.14 16.24 8.92
N THR A 403 18.86 15.88 8.87
CA THR A 403 18.39 14.76 8.03
C THR A 403 18.46 15.09 6.55
N TRP A 404 18.56 14.07 5.68
CA TRP A 404 18.49 14.29 4.24
C TRP A 404 17.25 13.66 3.63
N LEU A 405 16.83 12.50 4.14
CA LEU A 405 15.72 11.74 3.57
C LEU A 405 14.36 12.08 4.19
N PHE A 406 14.33 12.52 5.45
CA PHE A 406 13.09 12.67 6.23
C PHE A 406 12.93 14.11 6.75
N GLN A 407 13.28 15.09 5.92
CA GLN A 407 13.21 16.51 6.26
C GLN A 407 11.78 16.94 6.60
N ASP A 408 10.78 16.47 5.84
CA ASP A 408 9.40 16.85 6.05
C ASP A 408 8.86 16.40 7.41
N GLN A 409 9.23 15.18 7.85
CA GLN A 409 8.89 14.67 9.18
C GLN A 409 9.53 15.51 10.29
N VAL A 410 10.78 15.92 10.11
CA VAL A 410 11.49 16.76 11.09
C VAL A 410 10.90 18.17 11.14
N GLN A 411 10.62 18.79 9.99
CA GLN A 411 9.99 20.10 9.93
C GLN A 411 8.58 20.08 10.51
N PHE A 412 7.81 19.03 10.25
CA PHE A 412 6.51 18.82 10.88
C PHE A 412 6.61 18.72 12.41
N ALA A 413 7.57 17.94 12.92
CA ALA A 413 7.80 17.83 14.36
C ALA A 413 8.27 19.16 14.96
N GLU A 414 9.20 19.86 14.31
CA GLU A 414 9.68 21.18 14.75
C GLU A 414 8.55 22.19 14.80
N PHE A 415 7.75 22.28 13.72
CA PHE A 415 6.62 23.19 13.63
C PHE A 415 5.57 22.89 14.69
N THR A 416 5.23 21.63 14.92
CA THR A 416 4.19 21.27 15.89
C THR A 416 4.65 21.44 17.35
N LEU A 417 5.93 21.17 17.65
CA LEU A 417 6.44 21.21 19.03
C LEU A 417 6.91 22.60 19.49
N THR A 418 7.35 23.49 18.58
CA THR A 418 7.93 24.79 18.95
C THR A 418 6.84 25.81 19.30
N PRO A 419 6.69 26.30 20.54
CA PRO A 419 5.63 27.26 20.87
C PRO A 419 5.70 28.54 20.03
N LEU A 420 4.53 29.09 19.66
CA LEU A 420 4.46 30.37 18.94
C LEU A 420 4.77 31.53 19.89
N THR A 421 5.68 32.41 19.47
CA THR A 421 6.07 33.64 20.16
C THR A 421 6.23 34.77 19.15
N PRO A 422 6.17 36.04 19.55
CA PRO A 422 6.43 37.15 18.62
C PRO A 422 7.79 37.07 17.93
N GLY A 423 8.82 36.55 18.62
CA GLY A 423 10.19 36.47 18.09
C GLY A 423 10.42 35.37 17.05
N ASN A 424 9.58 34.34 17.00
CA ASN A 424 9.70 33.23 16.04
C ASN A 424 8.53 33.14 15.05
N ALA A 425 7.58 34.08 15.09
CA ALA A 425 6.36 34.05 14.29
C ALA A 425 6.64 34.01 12.78
N GLU A 426 7.61 34.79 12.29
CA GLU A 426 7.99 34.81 10.87
C GLU A 426 8.53 33.44 10.42
N HIS A 427 9.47 32.88 11.19
CA HIS A 427 10.06 31.59 10.90
C HIS A 427 9.03 30.46 10.93
N LEU A 428 8.15 30.46 11.94
CA LEU A 428 7.06 29.49 12.04
C LEU A 428 6.06 29.66 10.91
N TYR A 429 5.73 30.88 10.49
CA TYR A 429 4.83 31.10 9.36
C TYR A 429 5.40 30.49 8.07
N GLU A 430 6.65 30.78 7.71
CA GLU A 430 7.29 30.22 6.53
C GLU A 430 7.40 28.68 6.60
N MET A 431 7.75 28.13 7.76
CA MET A 431 7.80 26.69 7.95
C MET A 431 6.41 26.07 7.87
N GLY A 432 5.38 26.70 8.44
CA GLY A 432 4.00 26.23 8.38
C GLY A 432 3.49 26.15 6.94
N GLN A 433 3.84 27.12 6.09
CA GLN A 433 3.54 27.06 4.66
C GLN A 433 4.18 25.83 3.99
N ARG A 434 5.44 25.51 4.30
CA ARG A 434 6.11 24.30 3.79
C ARG A 434 5.48 23.02 4.36
N VAL A 435 5.20 22.98 5.65
CA VAL A 435 4.61 21.81 6.32
C VAL A 435 3.21 21.48 5.78
N LEU A 436 2.44 22.47 5.32
CA LEU A 436 1.17 22.21 4.64
C LEU A 436 1.30 21.35 3.37
N HIS A 437 2.44 21.39 2.67
CA HIS A 437 2.71 20.56 1.50
C HIS A 437 2.98 19.09 1.86
N TYR A 438 3.38 18.82 3.11
CA TYR A 438 3.61 17.47 3.60
C TYR A 438 2.40 16.89 4.36
N SER A 439 1.73 17.72 5.15
CA SER A 439 0.64 17.28 6.03
C SER A 439 -0.29 18.46 6.36
N PRO A 440 -1.34 18.70 5.57
CA PRO A 440 -2.31 19.77 5.80
C PRO A 440 -3.34 19.40 6.89
N GLU A 441 -2.86 18.99 8.07
CA GLU A 441 -3.69 18.65 9.23
C GLU A 441 -4.21 19.90 9.95
N ALA A 442 -5.37 19.77 10.61
CA ALA A 442 -6.00 20.86 11.36
C ALA A 442 -5.05 21.62 12.30
N ARG A 443 -4.22 20.92 13.09
CA ARG A 443 -3.23 21.55 13.98
C ARG A 443 -2.17 22.38 13.27
N VAL A 444 -1.82 22.02 12.03
CA VAL A 444 -0.87 22.78 11.23
C VAL A 444 -1.52 24.09 10.78
N VAL A 445 -2.76 23.99 10.32
CA VAL A 445 -3.56 25.12 9.85
C VAL A 445 -3.89 26.11 10.97
N GLU A 446 -4.31 25.62 12.15
CA GLU A 446 -4.57 26.45 13.35
C GLU A 446 -3.37 27.35 13.65
N LYS A 447 -2.21 26.73 13.79
CA LYS A 447 -0.98 27.44 14.14
C LYS A 447 -0.50 28.38 13.03
N LEU A 448 -0.68 28.01 11.76
CA LEU A 448 -0.34 28.89 10.65
C LEU A 448 -1.23 30.15 10.64
N ILE A 449 -2.52 30.02 10.94
CA ILE A 449 -3.44 31.15 11.09
C ILE A 449 -3.00 32.03 12.27
N GLU A 450 -2.67 31.44 13.41
CA GLU A 450 -2.17 32.18 14.59
C GLU A 450 -0.88 32.94 14.28
N CYS A 451 0.06 32.33 13.53
CA CYS A 451 1.25 33.03 13.05
C CYS A 451 0.90 34.22 12.15
N ALA A 452 -0.05 34.03 11.21
CA ALA A 452 -0.48 35.09 10.31
C ALA A 452 -1.09 36.28 11.07
N VAL A 453 -1.96 36.01 12.04
CA VAL A 453 -2.59 37.03 12.88
C VAL A 453 -1.55 37.78 13.72
N LEU A 454 -0.61 37.06 14.34
CA LEU A 454 0.43 37.66 15.16
C LEU A 454 1.36 38.57 14.35
N LEU A 455 1.55 38.27 13.06
CA LEU A 455 2.32 39.07 12.11
C LEU A 455 1.50 40.21 11.44
N GLY A 456 0.21 40.35 11.76
CA GLY A 456 -0.68 41.32 11.10
C GLY A 456 -0.97 41.02 9.63
N ARG A 457 -0.85 39.74 9.22
CA ARG A 457 -1.11 39.26 7.84
C ARG A 457 -2.57 38.84 7.67
N ASP A 458 -3.48 39.79 7.83
CA ASP A 458 -4.91 39.53 7.88
C ASP A 458 -5.44 38.83 6.63
N GLU A 459 -4.96 39.19 5.44
CA GLU A 459 -5.38 38.53 4.19
C GLU A 459 -5.02 37.05 4.18
N ALA A 460 -3.80 36.70 4.63
CA ALA A 460 -3.36 35.32 4.73
C ALA A 460 -4.15 34.55 5.80
N ALA A 461 -4.41 35.19 6.95
CA ALA A 461 -5.22 34.59 8.01
C ALA A 461 -6.63 34.27 7.50
N HIS A 462 -7.31 35.20 6.83
CA HIS A 462 -8.63 34.98 6.24
C HIS A 462 -8.60 33.90 5.15
N PHE A 463 -7.56 33.88 4.31
CA PHE A 463 -7.38 32.87 3.27
C PHE A 463 -7.36 31.46 3.85
N TYR A 464 -6.54 31.21 4.89
CA TYR A 464 -6.45 29.90 5.52
C TYR A 464 -7.67 29.60 6.39
N LEU A 465 -8.27 30.59 7.05
CA LEU A 465 -9.46 30.39 7.89
C LEU A 465 -10.65 29.86 7.10
N ALA A 466 -10.89 30.41 5.90
CA ALA A 466 -11.97 29.92 5.02
C ALA A 466 -11.77 28.43 4.65
N ARG A 467 -10.52 28.04 4.36
CA ARG A 467 -10.15 26.65 4.03
C ARG A 467 -10.19 25.75 5.25
N TYR A 468 -9.78 26.25 6.41
CA TYR A 468 -9.83 25.51 7.66
C TYR A 468 -11.26 25.11 8.01
N LYS A 469 -12.19 26.07 7.94
CA LYS A 469 -13.61 25.85 8.19
C LYS A 469 -14.22 24.85 7.21
N ALA A 470 -13.79 24.88 5.94
CA ALA A 470 -14.29 23.96 4.91
C ALA A 470 -13.73 22.54 5.07
N ALA A 471 -12.43 22.40 5.39
CA ALA A 471 -11.76 21.11 5.48
C ALA A 471 -12.00 20.40 6.81
N PHE A 472 -12.04 21.15 7.92
CA PHE A 472 -12.09 20.61 9.27
C PHE A 472 -13.14 21.35 10.13
N PRO A 473 -14.43 21.27 9.78
CA PRO A 473 -15.47 22.09 10.42
C PRO A 473 -15.60 21.86 11.93
N LYS A 474 -15.38 20.61 12.40
CA LYS A 474 -15.47 20.25 13.82
C LYS A 474 -14.26 20.75 14.61
N GLU A 475 -13.06 20.61 14.07
CA GLU A 475 -11.81 21.10 14.64
C GLU A 475 -11.83 22.62 14.71
N HIS A 476 -12.23 23.27 13.61
CA HIS A 476 -12.38 24.72 13.54
C HIS A 476 -13.35 25.24 14.61
N ALA A 477 -14.52 24.61 14.78
CA ALA A 477 -15.48 25.03 15.81
C ALA A 477 -14.89 24.92 17.23
N ARG A 478 -14.13 23.84 17.51
CA ARG A 478 -13.44 23.67 18.79
C ARG A 478 -12.34 24.71 18.99
N TRP A 479 -11.54 24.98 17.96
CA TRP A 479 -10.48 26.00 18.01
C TRP A 479 -11.06 27.39 18.22
N ALA A 480 -12.09 27.79 17.47
CA ALA A 480 -12.75 29.08 17.62
C ALA A 480 -13.34 29.28 19.02
N ALA A 481 -13.91 28.24 19.64
CA ALA A 481 -14.38 28.31 21.02
C ALA A 481 -13.24 28.58 22.02
N ARG A 482 -12.07 27.96 21.84
CA ARG A 482 -10.88 28.21 22.69
C ARG A 482 -10.38 29.65 22.58
N GLN A 483 -10.45 30.25 21.39
CA GLN A 483 -10.03 31.64 21.18
C GLN A 483 -10.96 32.66 21.85
N LEU A 484 -12.20 32.27 22.18
CA LEU A 484 -13.20 33.11 22.84
C LEU A 484 -13.19 32.96 24.37
N GLU A 485 -12.48 31.97 24.92
CA GLU A 485 -12.35 31.84 26.37
C GLU A 485 -11.51 32.99 26.94
N PRO A 486 -12.00 33.72 27.97
CA PRO A 486 -11.23 34.79 28.57
C PRO A 486 -9.94 34.21 29.17
N VAL A 487 -8.79 34.80 28.81
CA VAL A 487 -7.49 34.44 29.38
C VAL A 487 -7.60 34.57 30.90
N LYS A 488 -7.57 33.44 31.62
CA LYS A 488 -7.54 33.46 33.08
C LYS A 488 -6.24 34.17 33.50
N PRO A 489 -6.31 35.26 34.27
CA PRO A 489 -5.09 35.87 34.79
C PRO A 489 -4.38 34.85 35.67
N HIS A 490 -3.09 34.64 35.40
CA HIS A 490 -2.17 33.89 36.25
C HIS A 490 -1.80 34.68 37.49
#